data_AF-A0A1Y0IKK9-F1
#
_entry.id   AF-A0A1Y0IKK9-F1
#
_cell.length_a   1.000
_cell.length_b   1.000
_cell.length_c   1.000
_cell.angle_alpha   90.00
_cell.angle_beta   90.00
_cell.angle_gamma   90.00
#
_symmetry.space_group_name_H-M   'P 1'
#
loop_
_entity.id
_entity.type
_entity.pdbx_description
1 polymer ?
#
loop_
_entity_poly.entity_id
_entity_poly.type
_entity_poly.pdbx_seq_one_letter_code
_entity_poly.pdbx_strand_id
1 'polypeptide(L)' 'MNFYHWWIYENIFNTTWFVWTFVIFILAFNIFSPVIIWLTFSGRKLKLQKKLLSKMKDV' A
#
# COMPACT_ATOMS: atom_id res chain seq x y z
N MET A 1 22.29 -20.32 20.21
CA MET A 1 22.15 -19.10 19.39
C MET A 1 21.06 -18.24 19.99
N ASN A 2 21.42 -17.05 20.50
CA ASN A 2 20.50 -16.15 21.19
C ASN A 2 20.16 -14.95 20.30
N PHE A 3 19.30 -15.18 19.31
CA PHE A 3 18.85 -14.13 18.37
C PHE A 3 18.08 -13.00 19.07
N TYR A 4 17.49 -13.28 20.23
CA TYR A 4 16.74 -12.31 21.03
C TYR A 4 17.61 -11.26 21.74
N HIS A 5 18.92 -11.51 21.88
CA HIS A 5 19.88 -10.56 22.47
C HIS A 5 20.70 -9.82 21.43
N TRP A 6 20.33 -9.92 20.16
CA TRP A 6 20.97 -9.10 19.14
C TRP A 6 20.52 -7.65 19.29
N TRP A 7 21.50 -6.75 19.29
CA TRP A 7 21.28 -5.31 19.40
C TRP A 7 20.23 -4.78 18.41
N ILE A 8 20.21 -5.32 17.19
CA ILE A 8 19.24 -4.96 16.16
C ILE A 8 17.81 -5.39 16.53
N TYR A 9 17.66 -6.55 17.16
CA TYR A 9 16.37 -7.08 17.56
C TYR A 9 15.80 -6.28 18.73
N GLU A 10 16.61 -6.06 19.77
CA GLU A 10 16.19 -5.32 20.96
C GLU A 10 15.85 -3.85 20.64
N ASN A 11 16.64 -3.18 19.78
CA ASN A 11 16.47 -1.74 19.54
C ASN A 11 15.59 -1.38 18.34
N ILE A 12 15.38 -2.31 17.39
CA ILE A 12 14.61 -2.02 16.17
C ILE A 12 13.35 -2.89 16.11
N PHE A 13 13.50 -4.21 16.11
CA PHE A 13 12.37 -5.12 15.87
C PHE A 13 11.42 -5.28 17.07
N ASN A 14 11.94 -5.27 18.29
CA ASN A 14 11.17 -5.41 19.52
C ASN A 14 10.59 -4.06 20.02
N THR A 15 10.89 -2.97 19.34
CA THR A 15 10.40 -1.66 19.77
C THR A 15 8.94 -1.49 19.37
N THR A 16 8.11 -1.04 20.31
CA THR A 16 6.65 -0.90 20.16
C THR A 16 6.27 -0.18 18.86
N TRP A 17 6.94 0.92 18.52
CA TRP A 17 6.63 1.69 17.30
C TRP A 17 6.81 0.86 16.02
N PHE A 18 7.82 -0.03 15.95
CA PHE A 18 8.10 -0.86 14.78
C PHE A 18 7.07 -1.97 14.61
N VAL A 19 6.63 -2.60 15.70
CA VAL A 19 5.56 -3.60 15.64
C VAL A 19 4.25 -2.94 15.19
N TRP A 20 3.94 -1.75 15.72
CA TRP A 20 2.73 -1.00 15.34
C TRP A 20 2.74 -0.53 13.89
N THR A 21 3.88 -0.13 13.31
CA THR A 21 3.94 0.19 11.88
C THR A 21 3.61 -1.02 11.02
N PHE A 22 4.07 -2.22 11.39
CA PHE A 22 3.72 -3.46 10.70
C PHE A 22 2.22 -3.77 10.80
N VAL A 23 1.63 -3.62 11.99
CA VAL A 23 0.19 -3.81 12.20
C VAL A 23 -0.62 -2.84 11.34
N ILE A 24 -0.28 -1.54 11.37
CA ILE A 24 -0.97 -0.51 10.56
C ILE A 24 -0.81 -0.80 9.07
N PHE A 25 0.38 -1.20 8.64
CA PHE A 25 0.65 -1.53 7.24
C PHE A 25 -0.21 -2.70 6.76
N ILE A 26 -0.27 -3.80 7.51
CA ILE A 26 -1.09 -4.96 7.17
C ILE A 26 -2.58 -4.57 7.17
N LEU A 27 -3.03 -3.81 8.18
CA LEU A 27 -4.41 -3.36 8.28
C LEU A 27 -4.79 -2.49 7.07
N ALA A 28 -3.97 -1.49 6.74
CA ALA A 28 -4.17 -0.62 5.60
C ALA A 28 -4.19 -1.43 4.30
N PHE A 29 -3.22 -2.33 4.12
CA PHE A 29 -3.19 -3.18 2.93
C PHE A 29 -4.43 -4.06 2.81
N ASN A 30 -4.96 -4.58 3.92
CA ASN A 30 -6.18 -5.38 3.92
C ASN A 30 -7.41 -4.53 3.55
N ILE A 31 -7.53 -3.32 4.09
CA ILE A 31 -8.61 -2.37 3.75
C ILE A 31 -8.53 -1.94 2.28
N PHE A 32 -7.32 -1.67 1.78
CA PHE A 32 -7.11 -1.20 0.41
C PHE A 32 -7.07 -2.33 -0.63
N SER A 33 -6.78 -3.57 -0.24
CA SER A 33 -6.72 -4.73 -1.14
C SER A 33 -7.97 -4.87 -2.03
N PRO A 34 -9.22 -4.85 -1.51
CA PRO A 34 -10.40 -4.92 -2.35
C PRO A 34 -10.53 -3.73 -3.32
N VAL A 35 -10.07 -2.54 -2.92
CA VAL A 35 -10.06 -1.35 -3.79
C VAL A 35 -9.03 -1.50 -4.91
N ILE A 36 -7.83 -1.99 -4.61
CA ILE A 36 -6.76 -2.24 -5.58
C ILE A 36 -7.21 -3.33 -6.57
N ILE A 37 -7.79 -4.43 -6.07
CA ILE A 37 -8.33 -5.51 -6.90
C ILE A 37 -9.47 -4.96 -7.77
N TRP A 38 -10.37 -4.15 -7.20
CA TRP A 38 -11.44 -3.54 -7.97
C TRP A 38 -10.90 -2.61 -9.08
N LEU A 39 -9.90 -1.77 -8.81
CA LEU A 39 -9.30 -0.89 -9.82
C LEU A 39 -8.56 -1.67 -10.92
N THR A 40 -7.91 -2.78 -10.59
CA THR A 40 -7.18 -3.61 -11.56
C THR A 40 -8.11 -4.49 -12.40
N PHE A 41 -9.16 -5.06 -11.82
CA PHE A 41 -10.10 -5.95 -12.50
C PHE A 41 -11.28 -5.24 -13.15
N SER A 42 -11.69 -4.09 -12.63
CA SER A 42 -12.72 -3.28 -13.27
C SER A 42 -12.13 -2.69 -14.53
N GLY A 43 -12.23 -3.42 -15.65
CA GLY A 43 -11.84 -3.02 -17.01
C GLY A 43 -12.55 -1.77 -17.55
N ARG A 44 -13.17 -0.98 -16.67
CA ARG A 44 -13.47 0.43 -16.87
C ARG A 44 -12.15 1.13 -17.16
N LYS A 45 -11.80 1.23 -18.45
CA LYS A 45 -10.87 2.24 -18.95
C LYS A 45 -11.19 3.53 -18.22
N LEU A 46 -10.32 3.95 -17.31
CA LEU A 46 -10.48 5.14 -16.49
C LEU A 46 -11.07 6.23 -17.38
N LYS A 47 -12.32 6.65 -17.16
CA LYS A 47 -12.97 7.71 -17.94
C LYS A 47 -12.12 8.99 -17.96
N LEU A 48 -11.18 9.11 -17.01
CA LEU A 48 -10.11 10.10 -16.96
C LEU A 48 -9.29 10.18 -18.26
N GLN A 49 -8.90 9.03 -18.84
CA GLN A 49 -8.12 8.99 -20.08
C GLN A 49 -8.90 9.54 -21.27
N LYS A 50 -10.20 9.22 -21.38
CA LYS A 50 -11.05 9.75 -22.45
C LYS A 50 -11.24 11.26 -22.36
N LYS A 51 -11.32 11.84 -21.15
CA LYS A 51 -11.47 13.28 -20.94
C LYS A 51 -10.17 14.06 -21.24
N LEU A 52 -9.01 13.46 -20.99
CA LEU A 52 -7.71 14.03 -21.35
C LEU A 52 -7.45 13.96 -22.86
N LEU A 53 -7.79 12.84 -23.50
CA LEU A 53 -7.66 12.67 -24.94
C LEU A 53 -8.63 13.54 -25.75
N SER A 54 -9.85 13.77 -25.26
CA SER A 54 -10.77 14.71 -25.93
C SER A 54 -10.25 16.14 -25.85
N LYS A 55 -9.75 16.56 -24.68
CA LYS A 55 -9.22 17.92 -24.48
C LYS A 55 -8.00 18.25 -25.34
N MET A 56 -7.18 17.25 -25.71
CA MET A 56 -6.05 17.44 -26.64
C MET A 56 -6.46 17.37 -28.12
N LYS A 57 -7.67 16.90 -28.44
CA LYS A 57 -8.18 16.87 -29.82
C LYS A 57 -8.85 18.20 -30.22
N ASP A 58 -9.27 18.98 -29.22
CA ASP A 58 -9.98 20.25 -29.38
C ASP A 58 -9.05 21.49 -29.31
N VAL A 59 -7.72 21.29 -29.24
CA VAL A 59 -6.67 22.33 -29.30
C VAL A 59 -5.87 22.14 -30.59
#